data_AF-A0A7K2IR87-F1
#
_entry.id   AF-A0A7K2IR87-F1
#
_cell.length_a   1.000
_cell.length_b   1.000
_cell.length_c   1.000
_cell.angle_alpha   90.00
_cell.angle_beta   90.00
_cell.angle_gamma   90.00
#
_symmetry.space_group_name_H-M   'P 1'
#
loop_
_entity.id
_entity.type
_entity.pdbx_description
1 polymer ?
#
loop_
_entity_poly.entity_id
_entity_poly.type
_entity_poly.pdbx_seq_one_letter_code
_entity_poly.pdbx_strand_id
1 'polypeptide(L)'
;MAAIDRNELLSQIRVQAYTILMFTTTEPQMDLPEPKSMKDLDSFSIVQLLLALEDIYDVMLLEEITSFRGETFEDLATFITERVSTGAAEV
;
A
#
# COMPACT_ATOMS: atom_id res chain seq x y z
N MET A 1 6.93 10.49 -18.74
CA MET A 1 7.12 9.76 -17.46
C MET A 1 6.57 10.63 -16.36
N ALA A 2 5.42 10.25 -15.79
CA ALA A 2 4.90 10.93 -14.61
C ALA A 2 5.75 10.43 -13.44
N ALA A 3 6.62 11.29 -12.90
CA ALA A 3 7.23 11.02 -11.60
C ALA A 3 6.07 10.87 -10.61
N ILE A 4 5.92 9.70 -9.98
CA ILE A 4 4.93 9.53 -8.93
C ILE A 4 5.29 10.50 -7.81
N ASP A 5 4.37 11.39 -7.47
CA ASP A 5 4.54 12.25 -6.32
C ASP A 5 4.45 11.40 -5.05
N ARG A 6 5.54 11.36 -4.27
CA ARG A 6 5.62 10.52 -3.06
C ARG A 6 4.56 10.89 -2.03
N ASN A 7 4.17 12.17 -1.94
CA ASN A 7 3.13 12.58 -0.98
C ASN A 7 1.75 12.13 -1.45
N GLU A 8 1.49 12.18 -2.75
CA GLU A 8 0.27 11.64 -3.34
C GLU A 8 0.18 10.12 -3.14
N LEU A 9 1.26 9.39 -3.42
CA LEU A 9 1.35 7.95 -3.16
C LEU A 9 1.11 7.61 -1.69
N LEU A 10 1.75 8.34 -0.77
CA LEU A 10 1.56 8.13 0.67
C LEU A 10 0.11 8.39 1.10
N SER A 11 -0.51 9.43 0.54
CA SER A 11 -1.92 9.72 0.78
C SER A 11 -2.83 8.60 0.25
N GLN A 12 -2.54 8.09 -0.95
CA GLN A 12 -3.28 6.98 -1.55
C GLN A 12 -3.16 5.70 -0.71
N ILE A 13 -1.95 5.33 -0.29
CA ILE A 13 -1.71 4.17 0.58
C ILE A 13 -2.57 4.26 1.84
N ARG A 14 -2.63 5.43 2.49
CA ARG A 14 -3.44 5.63 3.70
C ARG A 14 -4.93 5.51 3.43
N VAL A 15 -5.42 6.12 2.35
CA VAL A 15 -6.83 6.03 1.95
C VAL A 15 -7.23 4.58 1.66
N GLN A 16 -6.40 3.84 0.92
CA GLN A 16 -6.64 2.43 0.62
C GLN A 16 -6.59 1.57 1.88
N ALA A 17 -5.59 1.76 2.74
CA ALA A 17 -5.46 1.04 4.01
C ALA A 17 -6.69 1.26 4.90
N TYR A 18 -7.15 2.50 5.04
CA TYR A 18 -8.35 2.83 5.80
C TYR A 18 -9.62 2.22 5.17
N THR A 19 -9.76 2.32 3.85
CA THR A 19 -10.89 1.74 3.11
C THR A 19 -10.96 0.23 3.33
N ILE A 20 -9.84 -0.47 3.22
CA ILE A 20 -9.76 -1.91 3.44
C ILE A 20 -10.15 -2.25 4.88
N LEU A 21 -9.61 -1.52 5.88
CA LEU A 21 -9.99 -1.73 7.28
C LEU A 21 -11.49 -1.57 7.52
N MET A 22 -12.13 -0.60 6.88
CA MET A 22 -13.58 -0.41 6.96
C MET A 22 -14.37 -1.62 6.43
N PHE A 23 -13.85 -2.32 5.42
CA PHE A 23 -14.51 -3.48 4.80
C PHE A 23 -14.11 -4.82 5.42
N THR A 24 -12.94 -4.90 6.07
CA THR A 24 -12.43 -6.14 6.68
C THR A 24 -12.75 -6.24 8.18
N THR A 25 -13.02 -5.13 8.85
CA THR A 25 -13.45 -5.13 10.25
C THR A 25 -14.89 -5.62 10.39
N THR A 26 -15.12 -6.52 11.36
CA THR A 26 -16.45 -7.11 11.65
C THR A 26 -17.37 -6.16 12.43
N GLU A 27 -16.83 -5.08 12.98
CA GLU A 27 -17.56 -4.06 13.74
C GLU A 27 -17.69 -2.76 12.93
N PRO A 28 -18.87 -2.46 12.36
CA PRO A 28 -19.12 -1.18 11.70
C PRO A 28 -19.29 -0.09 12.78
N GLN A 29 -18.21 0.30 13.45
CA GLN A 29 -18.22 1.38 14.44
C GLN A 29 -17.56 2.63 13.87
N MET A 30 -18.21 3.78 14.10
CA MET A 30 -17.88 5.11 13.56
C MET A 30 -16.50 5.69 13.99
N ASP A 31 -15.65 4.88 14.63
CA ASP A 31 -14.37 5.28 15.24
C ASP A 31 -13.26 4.25 14.93
N LEU A 32 -13.25 3.69 13.72
CA LEU A 32 -12.09 2.90 13.27
C LEU A 32 -10.83 3.79 13.31
N PRO A 33 -9.80 3.41 14.08
CA PRO A 33 -8.59 4.21 14.17
C PRO A 33 -7.95 4.30 12.79
N GLU A 34 -7.58 5.52 12.36
CA GLU A 34 -6.79 5.69 11.15
C GLU A 34 -5.48 4.92 11.30
N PRO A 35 -5.16 3.99 10.37
CA PRO A 35 -3.92 3.26 10.46
C PRO A 35 -2.76 4.23 10.27
N LYS A 36 -1.72 4.09 11.10
CA LYS A 36 -0.51 4.92 11.06
C LYS A 36 0.67 4.15 10.48
N SER A 37 0.61 2.83 10.53
CA SER A 37 1.65 1.90 10.10
C SER A 37 1.03 0.64 9.51
N MET A 38 1.84 -0.10 8.74
CA MET A 38 1.47 -1.43 8.25
C MET A 38 1.18 -2.42 9.39
N LYS A 39 1.72 -2.19 10.60
CA LYS A 39 1.44 -3.02 11.78
C LYS A 39 0.00 -2.91 12.28
N ASP A 40 -0.69 -1.83 11.93
CA ASP A 40 -2.10 -1.62 12.29
C ASP A 40 -3.04 -2.43 11.37
N LEU A 41 -2.48 -3.10 10.35
CA LEU A 41 -3.23 -3.91 9.38
C LEU A 41 -3.02 -5.40 9.64
N ASP A 42 -4.11 -6.16 9.63
CA ASP A 42 -4.04 -7.62 9.59
C ASP A 42 -3.36 -8.10 8.29
N SER A 43 -2.78 -9.30 8.32
CA SER A 43 -2.12 -9.91 7.16
C SER A 43 -3.01 -9.99 5.91
N PHE A 44 -4.33 -10.19 6.09
CA PHE A 44 -5.28 -10.13 5.01
C PHE A 44 -5.44 -8.71 4.44
N SER A 45 -5.59 -7.70 5.31
CA SER A 45 -5.69 -6.29 4.92
C SER A 45 -4.43 -5.80 4.19
N ILE A 46 -3.24 -6.27 4.60
CA ILE A 46 -1.98 -6.00 3.91
C ILE A 46 -2.00 -6.56 2.49
N VAL A 47 -2.45 -7.81 2.30
CA VAL A 47 -2.55 -8.41 0.96
C VAL A 47 -3.53 -7.63 0.07
N GLN A 48 -4.69 -7.24 0.59
CA GLN A 48 -5.65 -6.43 -0.16
C GLN A 48 -5.08 -5.07 -0.54
N LEU A 49 -4.30 -4.45 0.36
CA LEU A 49 -3.66 -3.16 0.11
C LEU A 49 -2.66 -3.27 -1.05
N LEU A 50 -1.86 -4.33 -1.06
CA LEU A 50 -0.87 -4.55 -2.11
C LEU A 50 -1.55 -4.80 -3.44
N LEU A 51 -2.57 -5.67 -3.51
CA LEU A 51 -3.34 -5.91 -4.74
C LEU A 51 -3.94 -4.62 -5.31
N ALA A 52 -4.49 -3.77 -4.44
CA ALA A 52 -5.04 -2.48 -4.87
C ALA A 52 -3.94 -1.56 -5.44
N LEU A 53 -2.76 -1.54 -4.81
CA LEU A 53 -1.64 -0.73 -5.26
C LEU A 53 -0.98 -1.29 -6.55
N GLU A 54 -0.93 -2.61 -6.71
CA GLU A 54 -0.52 -3.27 -7.95
C GLU A 54 -1.40 -2.85 -9.13
N ASP A 55 -2.73 -2.88 -8.94
CA ASP A 55 -3.70 -2.46 -9.96
C ASP A 55 -3.60 -0.96 -10.29
N ILE A 56 -3.41 -0.11 -9.27
CA ILE A 56 -3.31 1.36 -9.46
C ILE A 56 -2.02 1.75 -10.18
N TYR A 57 -0.90 1.10 -9.85
CA TYR A 57 0.43 1.51 -10.31
C TYR A 57 1.05 0.58 -11.36
N ASP A 58 0.32 -0.46 -11.78
CA ASP A 58 0.74 -1.47 -12.77
C ASP A 58 2.10 -2.10 -12.42
N VAL A 59 2.23 -2.57 -11.17
CA VAL A 59 3.45 -3.19 -10.62
C VAL A 59 3.14 -4.52 -9.96
N MET A 60 4.17 -5.34 -9.74
CA MET A 60 4.07 -6.60 -8.98
C MET A 60 4.71 -6.42 -7.60
N LEU A 61 3.89 -6.31 -6.55
CA LEU A 61 4.29 -6.08 -5.16
C LEU A 61 4.21 -7.35 -4.30
N LEU A 62 3.19 -8.19 -4.51
CA LEU A 62 2.95 -9.41 -3.73
C LEU A 62 4.05 -10.45 -3.89
N GLU A 63 4.57 -10.61 -5.11
CA GLU A 63 5.67 -11.55 -5.35
C GLU A 63 6.94 -11.13 -4.59
N GLU A 64 7.15 -9.82 -4.51
CA GLU A 64 8.37 -9.23 -4.01
C GLU A 64 8.30 -8.79 -2.54
N ILE A 65 7.11 -8.86 -1.92
CA ILE A 65 6.93 -8.47 -0.51
C ILE A 65 7.73 -9.33 0.47
N THR A 66 8.12 -10.54 0.05
CA THR A 66 9.03 -11.41 0.82
C THR A 66 10.37 -10.73 1.13
N SER A 67 10.78 -9.77 0.28
CA SER A 67 12.01 -8.98 0.43
C SER A 67 11.77 -7.66 1.17
N PHE A 68 10.51 -7.26 1.38
CA PHE A 68 10.15 -6.04 2.07
C PHE A 68 10.31 -6.22 3.59
N ARG A 69 11.08 -5.32 4.21
CA ARG A 69 11.35 -5.29 5.66
C ARG A 69 10.82 -4.04 6.35
N GLY A 70 10.19 -3.14 5.59
CA GLY A 70 9.64 -1.91 6.13
C GLY A 70 8.43 -2.17 7.03
N GLU A 71 8.13 -1.20 7.89
CA GLU A 71 7.00 -1.31 8.83
C GLU A 71 6.07 -0.09 8.71
N THR A 72 6.50 0.96 8.00
CA THR A 72 5.73 2.18 7.83
C THR A 72 5.15 2.28 6.41
N PHE A 73 4.11 3.11 6.26
CA PHE A 73 3.61 3.47 4.93
C PHE A 73 4.63 4.24 4.10
N GLU A 74 5.58 4.91 4.74
CA GLU A 74 6.68 5.58 4.06
C GLU A 74 7.69 4.60 3.46
N ASP A 75 7.96 3.50 4.16
CA ASP A 75 8.77 2.41 3.63
C ASP A 75 8.06 1.77 2.43
N LEU A 76 6.74 1.53 2.54
CA LEU A 76 5.94 0.99 1.46
C LEU A 76 5.90 1.94 0.25
N ALA A 77 5.74 3.24 0.47
CA ALA A 77 5.77 4.24 -0.60
C ALA A 77 7.11 4.26 -1.33
N THR A 78 8.21 4.12 -0.58
CA THR A 78 9.56 4.03 -1.15
C THR A 78 9.70 2.78 -2.00
N PHE A 79 9.28 1.63 -1.46
CA PHE A 79 9.29 0.35 -2.15
C PHE A 79 8.51 0.39 -3.48
N ILE A 80 7.29 0.95 -3.48
CA ILE A 80 6.49 1.10 -4.69
C ILE A 80 7.14 2.05 -5.69
N THR A 81 7.70 3.16 -5.23
CA THR A 81 8.37 4.14 -6.11
C THR A 81 9.57 3.51 -6.84
N GLU A 82 10.37 2.71 -6.13
CA GLU A 82 11.50 1.98 -6.72
C GLU A 82 11.02 0.99 -7.79
N ARG A 83 9.87 0.34 -7.57
CA ARG A 83 9.30 -0.64 -8.50
C ARG A 83 8.62 -0.04 -9.69
N VAL A 84 7.89 1.05 -9.54
CA VAL A 84 7.37 1.78 -10.70
C VAL A 84 8.52 2.29 -11.56
N SER A 85 9.60 2.76 -10.94
CA SER A 85 10.78 3.23 -11.67
C SER A 85 11.52 2.10 -12.39
N THR A 86 11.50 0.88 -11.84
CA THR A 86 12.19 -0.29 -12.40
C THR A 86 11.33 -1.04 -13.42
N GLY A 87 10.04 -1.26 -13.14
CA GLY A 87 9.08 -1.90 -14.03
C GLY A 87 8.83 -1.11 -15.32
N ALA A 88 8.98 0.21 -15.28
CA ALA A 88 8.98 1.05 -16.48
C ALA A 88 10.18 0.81 -17.43
N ALA A 89 11.20 0.05 -17.01
CA ALA A 89 12.37 -0.29 -17.83
C ALA A 89 12.25 -1.64 -18.56
N GLU A 90 11.23 -2.45 -18.27
CA GLU A 90 11.01 -3.78 -18.87
C GLU A 90 9.84 -3.84 -19.87
N VAL A 91 9.42 -2.70 -20.43
CA VAL A 91 8.41 -2.61 -21.52
C VAL A 91 8.95 -2.04 -22.81
#